data_AF-A0A2V7WSD6-F1
#
_entry.id   AF-A0A2V7WSD6-F1
#
_cell.length_a   1.000
_cell.length_b   1.000
_cell.length_c   1.000
_cell.angle_alpha   90.00
_cell.angle_beta   90.00
_cell.angle_gamma   90.00
#
_symmetry.space_group_name_H-M   'P 1'
#
loop_
_entity.id
_entity.type
_entity.pdbx_description
1 polymer ?
#
loop_
_entity_poly.entity_id
_entity_poly.type
_entity_poly.pdbx_seq_one_letter_code
_entity_poly.pdbx_strand_id
1 'polypeptide(L)'
;MQGKTLIKLLIVAAIAVFVWKKGIPWWNEHHSGTSATSAADDSCVSAAVEASEAWGSSIGRFANPPYDLSAWGDLHSRVEHDMRNAEGKCRCIADSCTTARTAMSELRSLVNDGPPPSDAVQRQEAIDNAINSARDLAHQGK
;
A
#
# COMPACT_ATOMS: atom_id res chain seq x y z
N MET A 1 -17.20 -38.13 17.57
CA MET A 1 -16.51 -37.28 16.58
C MET A 1 -16.93 -35.80 16.66
N GLN A 2 -17.14 -35.22 17.86
CA GLN A 2 -17.68 -33.85 18.03
C GLN A 2 -16.69 -32.84 18.65
N GLY A 3 -15.60 -33.28 19.28
CA GLY A 3 -14.67 -32.37 19.96
C GLY A 3 -13.75 -31.57 19.01
N LYS A 4 -13.37 -32.15 17.86
CA LYS A 4 -12.43 -31.52 16.90
C LYS A 4 -13.08 -30.38 16.10
N THR A 5 -14.39 -30.43 15.87
CA THR A 5 -15.15 -29.37 15.19
C THR A 5 -15.37 -28.17 16.10
N LEU A 6 -15.60 -28.40 17.40
CA LEU A 6 -15.82 -27.33 18.39
C LEU A 6 -14.56 -26.49 18.62
N ILE A 7 -13.39 -27.13 18.70
CA ILE A 7 -12.10 -26.43 18.86
C ILE A 7 -11.77 -25.58 17.62
N LYS A 8 -12.03 -26.10 16.42
CA LYS A 8 -11.83 -25.32 15.17
C LYS A 8 -12.73 -24.08 15.13
N LEU A 9 -13.99 -24.21 15.55
CA LEU A 9 -14.92 -23.07 15.59
C LEU A 9 -14.46 -21.98 16.57
N LEU A 10 -13.91 -22.36 17.73
CA LEU A 10 -13.35 -21.39 18.69
C LEU A 10 -12.13 -20.65 18.14
N ILE A 11 -11.24 -21.37 17.44
CA ILE A 11 -10.05 -20.75 16.83
C ILE A 11 -10.44 -19.78 15.71
N VAL A 12 -11.39 -20.17 14.86
CA VAL A 12 -11.89 -19.29 13.79
C VAL A 12 -12.60 -18.06 14.37
N ALA A 13 -13.40 -18.24 15.42
CA ALA A 13 -14.04 -17.11 16.11
C ALA A 13 -13.02 -16.16 16.75
N ALA A 14 -11.95 -16.68 17.35
CA ALA A 14 -10.89 -15.86 17.93
C ALA A 14 -10.11 -15.06 16.87
N ILE A 15 -9.81 -15.68 15.72
CA ILE A 15 -9.15 -14.98 14.60
C ILE A 15 -10.08 -13.91 14.03
N ALA A 16 -11.37 -14.22 13.82
CA ALA A 16 -12.35 -13.24 13.35
C ALA A 16 -12.47 -12.04 14.29
N VAL A 17 -12.52 -12.26 15.60
CA VAL A 17 -12.56 -11.17 16.59
C VAL A 17 -11.25 -10.37 16.61
N PHE A 18 -10.10 -11.00 16.43
CA PHE A 18 -8.82 -10.30 16.38
C PHE A 18 -8.70 -9.42 15.12
N VAL A 19 -9.12 -9.95 13.96
CA VAL A 19 -9.20 -9.19 12.69
C VAL A 19 -10.22 -8.04 12.82
N TRP A 20 -11.36 -8.28 13.45
CA TRP A 20 -12.39 -7.24 13.65
C TRP A 20 -11.92 -6.16 14.64
N LYS A 21 -11.25 -6.52 15.73
CA LYS A 21 -10.80 -5.56 16.76
C LYS A 21 -9.54 -4.79 16.38
N LYS A 22 -8.63 -5.38 15.59
CA LYS A 22 -7.42 -4.71 15.08
C LYS A 22 -7.61 -4.07 13.71
N GLY A 23 -8.57 -4.55 12.92
CA GLY A 23 -8.87 -4.05 11.58
C GLY A 23 -9.96 -2.98 11.51
N ILE A 24 -10.63 -2.61 12.62
CA ILE A 24 -11.74 -1.63 12.63
C ILE A 24 -11.50 -0.49 13.62
N PRO A 25 -10.56 0.42 13.33
CA PRO A 25 -10.73 1.82 13.72
C PRO A 25 -11.28 2.68 12.58
N TRP A 26 -11.27 2.22 11.32
CA TRP A 26 -11.58 3.07 10.15
C TRP A 26 -13.07 3.14 9.75
N TRP A 27 -13.94 2.25 10.25
CA TRP A 27 -15.33 2.18 9.76
C TRP A 27 -16.27 3.20 10.42
N ASN A 28 -15.94 3.74 11.60
CA ASN A 28 -16.88 4.61 12.32
C ASN A 28 -16.92 6.07 11.82
N GLU A 29 -15.96 6.53 11.03
CA GLU A 29 -15.97 7.90 10.46
C GLU A 29 -16.77 8.01 9.13
N HIS A 30 -17.20 6.90 8.52
CA HIS A 30 -17.50 6.85 7.08
C HIS A 30 -18.91 7.27 6.62
N HIS A 31 -19.78 7.81 7.48
CA HIS A 31 -21.18 8.10 7.10
C HIS A 31 -21.57 9.58 6.94
N SER A 32 -20.62 10.52 6.95
CA SER A 32 -20.95 11.94 6.72
C SER A 32 -20.07 12.57 5.65
N GLY A 33 -20.51 12.52 4.38
CA GLY A 33 -19.92 13.36 3.34
C GLY A 33 -20.00 12.76 1.95
N THR A 34 -21.03 13.14 1.19
CA THR A 34 -21.00 13.04 -0.27
C THR A 34 -20.03 14.11 -0.76
N SER A 35 -18.79 13.72 -1.04
CA SER A 35 -17.78 14.61 -1.63
C SER A 35 -17.60 14.23 -3.10
N ALA A 36 -17.58 15.24 -3.97
CA ALA A 36 -17.36 15.07 -5.39
C ALA A 36 -15.91 14.59 -5.59
N THR A 37 -15.74 13.41 -6.19
CA THR A 37 -14.42 12.87 -6.55
C THR A 37 -13.70 13.90 -7.44
N SER A 38 -12.61 14.49 -6.95
CA SER A 38 -11.87 15.48 -7.73
C SER A 38 -10.90 14.74 -8.65
N ALA A 39 -10.80 15.15 -9.92
CA ALA A 39 -9.88 14.54 -10.89
C ALA A 39 -8.40 14.55 -10.42
N ALA A 40 -8.07 15.39 -9.44
CA ALA A 40 -6.76 15.41 -8.78
C ALA A 40 -6.54 14.16 -7.90
N ASP A 41 -7.57 13.66 -7.21
CA ASP A 41 -7.50 12.49 -6.35
C ASP A 41 -7.20 11.23 -7.17
N ASP A 42 -7.92 11.03 -8.27
CA ASP A 42 -7.68 9.92 -9.20
C ASP A 42 -6.26 9.96 -9.82
N SER A 43 -5.77 11.17 -10.14
CA SER A 43 -4.43 11.33 -10.73
C SER A 43 -3.30 11.04 -9.73
N CYS A 44 -3.53 11.32 -8.45
CA CYS A 44 -2.62 11.00 -7.35
C CYS A 44 -2.56 9.50 -7.12
N VAL A 45 -3.73 8.86 -6.93
CA VAL A 45 -3.80 7.41 -6.68
C VAL A 45 -3.22 6.62 -7.86
N SER A 46 -3.55 7.00 -9.10
CA SER A 46 -3.04 6.32 -10.29
C SER A 46 -1.51 6.41 -10.39
N ALA A 47 -0.93 7.57 -10.04
CA ALA A 47 0.52 7.73 -10.05
C ALA A 47 1.20 6.98 -8.89
N ALA A 48 0.53 6.86 -7.73
CA ALA A 48 1.01 6.03 -6.64
C ALA A 48 1.03 4.53 -7.02
N VAL A 49 0.00 4.05 -7.73
CA VAL A 49 -0.03 2.68 -8.30
C VAL A 49 1.15 2.46 -9.22
N GLU A 50 1.40 3.37 -10.17
CA GLU A 50 2.50 3.27 -11.14
C GLU A 50 3.86 3.16 -10.43
N ALA A 51 4.11 3.99 -9.41
CA ALA A 51 5.35 3.93 -8.63
C ALA A 51 5.50 2.61 -7.86
N SER A 52 4.40 2.11 -7.26
CA SER A 52 4.39 0.83 -6.55
C SER A 52 4.64 -0.36 -7.48
N GLU A 53 4.00 -0.37 -8.65
CA GLU A 53 4.16 -1.39 -9.67
C GLU A 53 5.59 -1.42 -10.22
N ALA A 54 6.18 -0.24 -10.50
CA ALA A 54 7.56 -0.13 -10.99
C ALA A 54 8.57 -0.79 -10.04
N TRP A 55 8.35 -0.63 -8.72
CA TRP A 55 9.13 -1.33 -7.70
C TRP A 55 8.79 -2.82 -7.64
N GLY A 56 7.51 -3.18 -7.47
CA GLY A 56 7.05 -4.55 -7.27
C GLY A 56 7.39 -5.49 -8.43
N SER A 57 7.28 -5.02 -9.68
CA SER A 57 7.65 -5.81 -10.88
C SER A 57 9.16 -6.03 -11.00
N SER A 58 9.94 -5.16 -10.38
CA SER A 58 11.38 -5.09 -10.56
C SER A 58 12.18 -5.67 -9.40
N ILE A 59 11.61 -5.71 -8.19
CA ILE A 59 12.36 -6.07 -6.99
C ILE A 59 12.77 -7.55 -6.97
N GLY A 60 12.00 -8.42 -7.62
CA GLY A 60 12.27 -9.86 -7.68
C GLY A 60 13.63 -10.22 -8.30
N ARG A 61 14.18 -9.39 -9.20
CA ARG A 61 15.53 -9.61 -9.77
C ARG A 61 16.66 -9.37 -8.78
N PHE A 62 16.36 -8.74 -7.65
CA PHE A 62 17.29 -8.47 -6.56
C PHE A 62 17.00 -9.35 -5.33
N ALA A 63 16.14 -10.37 -5.45
CA ALA A 63 15.80 -11.25 -4.32
C ALA A 63 16.92 -12.27 -3.99
N ASN A 64 17.88 -12.48 -4.87
CA ASN A 64 18.94 -13.49 -4.69
C ASN A 64 20.32 -12.91 -5.07
N PRO A 65 21.33 -12.95 -4.19
CA PRO A 65 22.68 -12.47 -4.50
C PRO A 65 23.43 -13.38 -5.50
N PRO A 66 24.48 -12.88 -6.18
CA PRO A 66 25.04 -11.53 -6.07
C PRO A 66 24.18 -10.48 -6.80
N TYR A 67 23.99 -9.32 -6.15
CA TYR A 67 23.19 -8.23 -6.72
C TYR A 67 23.99 -7.46 -7.76
N ASP A 68 23.35 -7.16 -8.88
CA ASP A 68 23.86 -6.15 -9.81
C ASP A 68 23.59 -4.75 -9.23
N LEU A 69 24.61 -4.16 -8.60
CA LEU A 69 24.52 -2.83 -8.00
C LEU A 69 24.27 -1.72 -9.02
N SER A 70 24.63 -1.93 -10.29
CA SER A 70 24.35 -0.98 -11.36
C SER A 70 22.86 -1.00 -11.72
N ALA A 71 22.30 -2.20 -11.92
CA ALA A 71 20.87 -2.37 -12.13
C ALA A 71 20.03 -1.93 -10.92
N TRP A 72 20.57 -2.08 -9.71
CA TRP A 72 19.95 -1.57 -8.48
C TRP A 72 19.85 -0.04 -8.50
N GLY A 73 20.94 0.65 -8.85
CA GLY A 73 20.95 2.11 -8.99
C GLY A 73 19.93 2.60 -10.02
N ASP A 74 19.81 1.91 -11.15
CA ASP A 74 18.82 2.24 -12.19
C ASP A 74 17.38 1.99 -11.74
N LEU A 75 17.14 0.92 -10.97
CA LEU A 75 15.83 0.68 -10.36
C LEU A 75 15.51 1.81 -9.38
N HIS A 76 16.40 2.07 -8.42
CA HIS A 76 16.24 3.09 -7.40
C HIS A 76 15.92 4.45 -8.03
N SER A 77 16.70 4.87 -9.02
CA SER A 77 16.52 6.14 -9.73
C SER A 77 15.15 6.25 -10.42
N ARG A 78 14.68 5.17 -11.07
CA ARG A 78 13.36 5.14 -11.72
C ARG A 78 12.23 5.23 -10.71
N VAL A 79 12.23 4.38 -9.68
CA VAL A 79 11.16 4.37 -8.66
C VAL A 79 11.13 5.72 -7.93
N GLU A 80 12.30 6.29 -7.62
CA GLU A 80 12.41 7.62 -7.02
C GLU A 80 11.94 8.75 -7.95
N HIS A 81 12.09 8.61 -9.28
CA HIS A 81 11.48 9.51 -10.25
C HIS A 81 9.95 9.38 -10.24
N ASP A 82 9.41 8.17 -10.26
CA ASP A 82 7.97 7.90 -10.29
C ASP A 82 7.29 8.37 -8.99
N MET A 83 7.93 8.14 -7.84
CA MET A 83 7.48 8.66 -6.55
C MET A 83 7.41 10.19 -6.54
N ARG A 84 8.40 10.90 -7.08
CA ARG A 84 8.37 12.37 -7.18
C ARG A 84 7.27 12.87 -8.11
N ASN A 85 7.04 12.17 -9.22
CA ASN A 85 5.93 12.49 -10.13
C ASN A 85 4.58 12.34 -9.43
N ALA A 86 4.41 11.24 -8.68
CA ALA A 86 3.20 10.97 -7.92
C ALA A 86 3.00 11.99 -6.78
N GLU A 87 4.04 12.33 -6.01
CA GLU A 87 4.01 13.42 -5.02
C GLU A 87 3.60 14.76 -5.64
N GLY A 88 4.06 15.05 -6.87
CA GLY A 88 3.68 16.25 -7.61
C GLY A 88 2.18 16.32 -7.93
N LYS A 89 1.54 15.15 -8.15
CA LYS A 89 0.10 15.00 -8.44
C LYS A 89 -0.74 14.93 -7.15
N CYS A 90 -0.17 14.46 -6.05
CA CYS A 90 -0.84 14.35 -4.75
C CYS A 90 -0.88 15.66 -3.96
N ARG A 91 -1.48 16.71 -4.53
CA ARG A 91 -1.69 18.01 -3.88
C ARG A 91 -3.10 18.19 -3.28
N CYS A 92 -3.87 17.11 -3.28
CA CYS A 92 -5.24 17.02 -2.77
C CYS A 92 -5.29 16.92 -1.24
N ILE A 93 -6.44 17.30 -0.67
CA ILE A 93 -6.74 17.24 0.78
C ILE A 93 -7.60 16.01 1.11
N ALA A 94 -8.13 15.32 0.10
CA ALA A 94 -8.94 14.11 0.24
C ALA A 94 -8.22 13.01 1.05
N ASP A 95 -9.00 12.15 1.69
CA ASP A 95 -8.50 11.01 2.46
C ASP A 95 -7.78 10.03 1.54
N SER A 96 -8.33 9.76 0.34
CA SER A 96 -7.64 8.98 -0.71
C SER A 96 -6.25 9.49 -1.00
N CYS A 97 -6.09 10.81 -1.14
CA CYS A 97 -4.82 11.46 -1.40
C CYS A 97 -3.85 11.34 -0.22
N THR A 98 -4.35 11.49 1.00
CA THR A 98 -3.56 11.35 2.23
C THR A 98 -3.08 9.91 2.42
N THR A 99 -3.94 8.92 2.18
CA THR A 99 -3.58 7.51 2.21
C THR A 99 -2.56 7.17 1.13
N ALA A 100 -2.75 7.63 -0.11
CA ALA A 100 -1.79 7.44 -1.19
C ALA A 100 -0.42 8.07 -0.88
N ARG A 101 -0.38 9.30 -0.35
CA ARG A 101 0.85 9.95 0.10
C ARG A 101 1.58 9.18 1.20
N THR A 102 0.82 8.65 2.16
CA THR A 102 1.40 7.86 3.24
C THR A 102 2.02 6.58 2.68
N ALA A 103 1.31 5.88 1.79
CA ALA A 103 1.83 4.69 1.12
C ALA A 103 3.09 4.99 0.29
N MET A 104 3.14 6.12 -0.41
CA MET A 104 4.34 6.55 -1.14
C MET A 104 5.52 6.88 -0.23
N SER A 105 5.26 7.46 0.96
CA SER A 105 6.32 7.69 1.95
C SER A 105 6.90 6.37 2.47
N GLU A 106 6.05 5.36 2.68
CA GLU A 106 6.48 4.01 3.06
C GLU A 106 7.27 3.31 1.93
N LEU A 107 6.84 3.49 0.67
CA LEU A 107 7.58 3.01 -0.50
C LEU A 107 8.96 3.66 -0.58
N ARG A 108 9.05 4.97 -0.37
CA ARG A 108 10.34 5.68 -0.36
C ARG A 108 11.25 5.19 0.76
N SER A 109 10.69 4.95 1.94
CA SER A 109 11.41 4.34 3.06
C SER A 109 11.97 2.98 2.66
N LEU A 110 11.14 2.10 2.08
CA LEU A 110 11.54 0.77 1.62
C LEU A 110 12.64 0.81 0.56
N VAL A 111 12.53 1.72 -0.40
CA VAL A 111 13.53 1.91 -1.48
C VAL A 111 14.87 2.40 -0.94
N ASN A 112 14.86 3.22 0.11
CA ASN A 112 16.06 3.79 0.71
C ASN A 112 16.80 2.87 1.70
N ASP A 113 16.15 1.80 2.18
CA ASP A 113 16.79 0.80 3.06
C ASP A 113 17.89 -0.02 2.35
N GLY A 114 18.05 0.17 1.04
CA GLY A 114 19.07 -0.50 0.23
C GLY A 114 18.56 -1.80 -0.39
N PRO A 115 19.46 -2.72 -0.80
CA PRO A 115 19.09 -3.98 -1.43
C PRO A 115 17.99 -4.69 -0.63
N PRO A 116 16.99 -5.30 -1.31
CA PRO A 116 15.69 -5.56 -0.73
C PRO A 116 15.83 -6.26 0.63
N PRO A 117 15.30 -5.67 1.70
CA PRO A 117 15.33 -6.31 3.00
C PRO A 117 14.48 -7.59 2.96
N SER A 118 14.72 -8.52 3.90
CA SER A 118 14.01 -9.81 3.92
C SER A 118 12.48 -9.68 4.07
N ASP A 119 12.01 -8.53 4.54
CA ASP A 119 10.61 -8.16 4.69
C ASP A 119 10.08 -7.26 3.54
N ALA A 120 10.87 -7.04 2.48
CA ALA A 120 10.49 -6.17 1.36
C ALA A 120 9.15 -6.57 0.74
N VAL A 121 8.88 -7.86 0.61
CA VAL A 121 7.61 -8.38 0.09
C VAL A 121 6.44 -8.04 1.01
N GLN A 122 6.62 -8.19 2.33
CA GLN A 122 5.58 -7.89 3.31
C GLN A 122 5.28 -6.38 3.36
N ARG A 123 6.31 -5.55 3.29
CA ARG A 123 6.16 -4.09 3.25
C ARG A 123 5.53 -3.63 1.95
N GLN A 124 5.93 -4.22 0.82
CA GLN A 124 5.31 -3.97 -0.47
C GLN A 124 3.82 -4.32 -0.46
N GLU A 125 3.45 -5.47 0.09
CA GLU A 125 2.05 -5.86 0.23
C GLU A 125 1.25 -4.87 1.08
N ALA A 126 1.84 -4.35 2.17
CA ALA A 126 1.20 -3.31 2.98
C ALA A 126 1.01 -1.99 2.20
N ILE A 127 1.99 -1.60 1.39
CA ILE A 127 1.94 -0.42 0.51
C ILE A 127 0.83 -0.61 -0.55
N ASP A 128 0.81 -1.76 -1.23
CA ASP A 128 -0.18 -2.07 -2.26
C ASP A 128 -1.61 -2.08 -1.68
N ASN A 129 -1.79 -2.64 -0.49
CA ASN A 129 -3.07 -2.60 0.22
C ASN A 129 -3.50 -1.16 0.58
N ALA A 130 -2.56 -0.31 1.00
CA ALA A 130 -2.84 1.10 1.29
C ALA A 130 -3.23 1.88 0.01
N ILE A 131 -2.54 1.63 -1.11
CA ILE A 131 -2.87 2.26 -2.41
C ILE A 131 -4.24 1.77 -2.91
N ASN A 132 -4.55 0.48 -2.78
CA ASN A 132 -5.88 -0.04 -3.13
C ASN A 132 -6.97 0.60 -2.26
N SER A 133 -6.72 0.77 -0.96
CA SER A 133 -7.63 1.50 -0.07
C SER A 133 -7.81 2.96 -0.51
N ALA A 134 -6.73 3.64 -0.89
CA ALA A 134 -6.79 5.00 -1.45
C ALA A 134 -7.64 5.06 -2.73
N ARG A 135 -7.53 4.06 -3.61
CA ARG A 135 -8.38 3.94 -4.80
C ARG A 135 -9.85 3.73 -4.46
N ASP A 136 -10.13 2.87 -3.49
CA ASP A 136 -11.50 2.63 -3.03
C ASP A 136 -12.11 3.88 -2.38
N LEU A 137 -11.30 4.67 -1.65
CA LEU A 137 -11.69 5.99 -1.13
C LEU A 137 -11.98 6.98 -2.26
N ALA A 138 -11.11 7.06 -3.28
CA ALA A 138 -11.31 7.94 -4.42
C ALA A 138 -12.61 7.58 -5.18
N HIS A 139 -12.89 6.30 -5.42
CA HIS A 139 -14.15 5.86 -6.02
C HIS A 139 -15.39 6.18 -5.16
N GLN A 140 -15.23 6.32 -3.84
CA GLN A 140 -16.27 6.78 -2.93
C GLN A 140 -16.36 8.32 -2.85
N GLY A 141 -15.48 9.04 -3.54
CA GLY A 141 -15.37 10.50 -3.50
C GLY A 141 -14.76 11.03 -2.19
N LYS A 142 -13.95 10.21 -1.50
CA LYS A 142 -13.36 10.52 -0.19
C LYS A 142 -11.87 10.76 -0.25
#